data_AF-A0A5P9PPA0-F1
#
_entry.id   AF-A0A5P9PPA0-F1
#
_cell.length_a   1.000
_cell.length_b   1.000
_cell.length_c   1.000
_cell.angle_alpha   90.00
_cell.angle_beta   90.00
_cell.angle_gamma   90.00
#
_symmetry.space_group_name_H-M   'P 1'
#
loop_
_entity.id
_entity.type
_entity.pdbx_description
1 polymer ?
#
loop_
_entity_poly.entity_id
_entity_poly.type
_entity_poly.pdbx_seq_one_letter_code
_entity_poly.pdbx_strand_id
1 'polypeptide(L)' 'MSQHLRVLKEARLVLVRPVGTRRIYEVDLDGLATLREELDEFWGNALENFKRIAETGQP' A
#
# COMPACT_ATOMS: atom_id res chain seq x y z
N MET A 1 4.13 -22.12 4.44
CA MET A 1 3.95 -21.04 3.44
C MET A 1 3.85 -19.73 4.19
N SER A 2 4.58 -18.68 3.80
CA SER A 2 4.52 -17.37 4.49
C SER A 2 3.13 -16.76 4.31
N GLN A 3 2.46 -16.41 5.42
CA GLN A 3 1.14 -15.78 5.39
C GLN A 3 1.21 -14.38 4.77
N HIS A 4 2.22 -13.58 5.11
CA HIS A 4 2.36 -12.22 4.58
C HIS A 4 2.50 -12.20 3.05
N LEU A 5 3.36 -13.05 2.47
CA LEU A 5 3.51 -13.14 1.02
C LEU A 5 2.24 -13.63 0.31
N ARG A 6 1.42 -14.43 0.99
CA ARG A 6 0.12 -14.84 0.46
C ARG A 6 -0.83 -13.65 0.36
N VAL A 7 -0.96 -12.89 1.45
CA VAL A 7 -1.81 -11.69 1.50
C VAL A 7 -1.36 -10.65 0.47
N LEU A 8 -0.05 -10.38 0.39
CA LEU A 8 0.50 -9.43 -0.59
C LEU A 8 0.22 -9.86 -2.03
N LYS A 9 0.32 -11.16 -2.32
CA LYS A 9 -0.01 -11.68 -3.65
C LYS A 9 -1.49 -11.55 -3.97
N GLU A 10 -2.37 -11.89 -3.02
CA GLU A 10 -3.82 -11.76 -3.16
C GLU A 10 -4.25 -10.30 -3.39
N ALA A 11 -3.55 -9.36 -2.76
CA ALA A 11 -3.74 -7.92 -2.95
C ALA A 11 -3.07 -7.36 -4.22
N ARG A 12 -2.43 -8.20 -5.06
CA ARG A 12 -1.66 -7.79 -6.24
C ARG A 12 -0.50 -6.81 -5.93
N LEU A 13 0.12 -6.93 -4.77
CA LEU A 13 1.27 -6.10 -4.38
C LEU A 13 2.62 -6.80 -4.64
N VAL A 14 2.60 -8.10 -4.88
CA VAL A 14 3.78 -8.89 -5.27
C VAL A 14 3.43 -9.89 -6.37
N LEU A 15 4.36 -10.07 -7.29
CA LEU A 15 4.33 -11.13 -8.28
C LEU A 15 5.09 -12.35 -7.75
N VAL A 16 4.76 -13.53 -8.28
CA VAL A 16 5.44 -14.77 -7.92
C VAL A 16 5.88 -15.52 -9.16
N ARG A 17 7.17 -15.84 -9.21
CA ARG A 17 7.78 -16.62 -10.29
C ARG A 17 8.36 -17.93 -9.73
N PRO A 18 7.85 -19.10 -10.15
CA PRO A 18 8.44 -20.38 -9.79
C PRO A 18 9.79 -20.56 -10.52
N VAL A 19 10.81 -21.00 -9.79
CA VAL A 19 12.15 -21.33 -10.31
C VAL A 19 12.60 -22.66 -9.71
N GLY A 20 12.38 -23.74 -10.46
CA GLY A 20 12.62 -25.10 -9.97
C GLY A 20 11.80 -25.39 -8.71
N THR A 21 12.47 -25.75 -7.62
CA THR A 21 11.85 -26.02 -6.31
C THR A 21 11.62 -24.76 -5.47
N ARG A 22 11.99 -23.57 -5.96
CA ARG A 22 11.90 -22.29 -5.24
C ARG A 22 10.83 -21.39 -5.87
N ARG A 23 10.35 -20.43 -5.09
CA ARG A 23 9.48 -19.33 -5.54
C ARG A 23 10.20 -18.01 -5.30
N ILE A 24 10.37 -17.22 -6.34
CA ILE A 24 10.89 -15.86 -6.27
C ILE A 24 9.69 -14.92 -6.21
N TYR A 25 9.71 -14.00 -5.25
CA TYR A 25 8.70 -12.97 -5.09
C TYR A 25 9.33 -11.62 -5.42
N GLU A 26 8.63 -10.84 -6.22
CA GLU A 26 9.05 -9.50 -6.65
C GLU A 26 7.91 -8.52 -6.40
N VAL A 27 8.26 -7.26 -6.19
CA VAL A 27 7.27 -6.20 -5.98
C VAL A 27 6.50 -5.96 -7.28
N ASP A 28 5.18 -5.83 -7.17
CA ASP A 28 4.33 -5.35 -8.26
C ASP A 28 4.24 -3.82 -8.18
N LEU A 29 4.95 -3.12 -9.08
CA LEU A 29 5.01 -1.66 -9.08
C LEU A 29 3.66 -1.03 -9.45
N ASP A 30 2.87 -1.66 -10.31
CA ASP A 30 1.55 -1.16 -10.71
C ASP A 30 0.55 -1.31 -9.56
N GLY A 31 0.62 -2.44 -8.85
CA GLY A 31 -0.17 -2.67 -7.63
C GLY A 31 0.17 -1.67 -6.52
N LEU A 32 1.45 -1.38 -6.32
CA LEU A 32 1.89 -0.35 -5.37
C LEU A 32 1.49 1.06 -5.79
N ALA A 33 1.54 1.39 -7.08
CA ALA A 33 1.09 2.69 -7.58
C ALA A 33 -0.40 2.91 -7.29
N THR A 34 -1.22 1.89 -7.55
CA THR A 34 -2.66 1.92 -7.23
C THR A 34 -2.88 2.11 -5.72
N LEU A 35 -2.19 1.31 -4.88
CA LEU A 35 -2.29 1.45 -3.41
C LEU A 35 -1.85 2.84 -2.94
N ARG A 36 -0.84 3.42 -3.59
CA ARG A 36 -0.35 4.75 -3.27
C ARG A 36 -1.39 5.82 -3.55
N GLU A 37 -2.03 5.77 -4.72
CA GLU A 37 -3.09 6.71 -5.11
C GLU A 37 -4.25 6.68 -4.12
N GLU A 38 -4.73 5.48 -3.76
CA GLU A 38 -5.81 5.29 -2.79
C GLU A 38 -5.46 5.87 -1.42
N LEU A 39 -4.22 5.68 -0.96
CA LEU A 39 -3.74 6.24 0.31
C LEU A 39 -3.62 7.77 0.26
N ASP A 40 -3.14 8.32 -0.85
CA ASP A 40 -3.05 9.77 -1.05
C ASP A 40 -4.44 10.40 -1.05
N GLU A 41 -5.43 9.80 -1.70
CA GLU A 41 -6.82 10.27 -1.68
C GLU A 41 -7.43 10.17 -0.27
N PHE A 42 -7.30 9.00 0.35
CA PHE A 42 -7.88 8.73 1.66
C PHE A 42 -7.32 9.68 2.74
N TRP A 43 -6.01 9.88 2.76
CA TRP A 43 -5.35 10.69 3.78
C TRP A 43 -5.28 12.17 3.42
N GLY A 44 -5.24 12.55 2.14
CA GLY A 44 -5.04 13.94 1.72
C GLY A 44 -6.03 14.90 2.37
N ASN A 45 -7.32 14.63 2.21
CA ASN A 45 -8.38 15.47 2.77
C ASN A 45 -8.39 15.47 4.31
N ALA A 46 -8.16 14.31 4.92
CA ALA A 46 -8.14 14.18 6.37
C ALA A 46 -6.97 14.97 6.99
N LEU A 47 -5.78 14.83 6.42
CA LEU A 47 -4.56 15.51 6.88
C LEU A 47 -4.64 17.02 6.66
N GLU A 48 -5.20 17.49 5.54
CA GLU A 48 -5.46 18.92 5.32
C GLU A 48 -6.40 19.50 6.38
N ASN A 49 -7.47 18.78 6.73
CA ASN A 49 -8.40 19.21 7.76
C ASN A 49 -7.74 19.24 9.15
N PHE A 50 -6.99 18.19 9.51
CA PHE A 50 -6.27 18.17 10.78
C PHE A 50 -5.25 19.29 10.87
N LYS A 51 -4.51 19.55 9.79
CA LYS A 51 -3.57 20.67 9.70
C LYS A 51 -4.28 22.00 9.98
N ARG A 52 -5.42 22.25 9.32
CA ARG A 52 -6.20 23.48 9.51
C ARG A 52 -6.62 23.67 10.97
N ILE A 53 -7.19 22.63 11.59
CA ILE A 53 -7.63 22.67 12.99
C ILE A 53 -6.44 22.99 13.91
N ALA A 54 -5.33 22.27 13.75
CA ALA A 54 -4.12 22.47 14.53
C ALA A 54 -3.53 23.89 14.38
N GLU A 55 -3.57 24.46 13.18
CA GLU A 55 -3.06 25.81 12.89
C GLU A 55 -3.99 26.92 13.39
N THR A 56 -5.31 26.72 13.36
CA THR A 56 -6.29 27.71 13.85
C THR A 56 -6.45 27.75 15.37
N GLY A 57 -5.78 26.85 16.11
CA GLY A 57 -5.79 26.84 17.57
C GLY A 57 -7.18 26.64 18.19
N GLN A 58 -8.15 26.13 17.42
CA GLN A 58 -9.52 25.98 17.84
C GLN A 58 -9.77 24.50 18.19
N PRO A 59 -9.96 24.18 19.49
CA PRO A 59 -10.25 22.81 19.94
C PRO A 59 -11.64 22.34 19.51
#